data_AF-A0A967BQ67-F1
#
_entry.id   AF-A0A967BQ67-F1
#
_cell.length_a   1.000
_cell.length_b   1.000
_cell.length_c   1.000
_cell.angle_alpha   90.00
_cell.angle_beta   90.00
_cell.angle_gamma   90.00
#
_symmetry.space_group_name_H-M   'P 1'
#
loop_
_entity.id
_entity.type
_entity.pdbx_description
1 polymer ?
#
loop_
_entity_poly.entity_id
_entity_poly.type
_entity_poly.pdbx_seq_one_letter_code
_entity_poly.pdbx_strand_id
1 'polypeptide(L)' 'MILIIDNYDSFTYNLFQQVESLGKKVQVFKHDKI' A
#
# COMPACT_ATOMS: atom_id res chain seq x y z
N MET A 1 -2.29 8.36 -8.49
CA MET A 1 -1.23 7.46 -7.99
C MET A 1 -1.32 7.50 -6.48
N ILE A 2 -1.48 6.35 -5.82
CA ILE A 2 -1.67 6.24 -4.36
C ILE A 2 -0.43 5.58 -3.77
N LEU A 3 0.08 6.15 -2.68
CA LEU A 3 1.22 5.65 -1.93
C LEU A 3 0.72 5.07 -0.61
N ILE A 4 1.03 3.80 -0.33
CA ILE A 4 0.81 3.17 0.96
C ILE A 4 2.17 3.02 1.64
N ILE A 5 2.27 3.49 2.87
CA ILE A 5 3.45 3.28 3.71
C ILE A 5 3.19 2.07 4.61
N ASP A 6 3.97 1.02 4.39
CA ASP A 6 3.94 -0.19 5.18
C ASP A 6 4.78 -0.01 6.46
N ASN A 7 4.10 -0.03 7.60
CA ASN A 7 4.72 -0.04 8.93
C ASN A 7 4.84 -1.47 9.50
N TYR A 8 4.97 -2.47 8.64
CA TYR A 8 5.02 -3.90 9.00
C TYR A 8 3.70 -4.44 9.56
N ASP A 9 2.58 -3.85 9.14
CA ASP A 9 1.23 -4.31 9.48
C ASP A 9 0.69 -5.19 8.35
N SER A 10 0.16 -6.36 8.69
CA SER A 10 -0.48 -7.25 7.70
C SER A 10 -1.69 -6.57 7.03
N PHE A 11 -2.28 -5.56 7.66
CA PHE A 11 -3.38 -4.77 7.11
C PHE A 11 -2.98 -3.98 5.85
N THR A 12 -1.69 -3.66 5.67
CA THR A 12 -1.17 -2.96 4.48
C THR A 12 -1.61 -3.64 3.18
N TYR A 13 -1.59 -4.98 3.13
CA TYR A 13 -1.98 -5.72 1.92
C TYR A 13 -3.49 -5.73 1.69
N ASN A 14 -4.30 -5.68 2.74
CA ASN A 14 -5.75 -5.54 2.61
C ASN A 14 -6.12 -4.18 2.01
N LEU A 15 -5.43 -3.11 2.41
CA LEU A 15 -5.62 -1.78 1.84
C LEU A 15 -5.13 -1.73 0.38
N PHE A 16 -3.98 -2.33 0.08
CA PHE A 16 -3.46 -2.44 -1.28
C PHE A 16 -4.49 -3.09 -2.22
N GLN A 17 -5.03 -4.26 -1.87
CA GLN A 17 -6.00 -4.98 -2.71
C GLN A 17 -7.29 -4.17 -2.93
N GLN A 18 -7.84 -3.58 -1.86
CA GLN A 18 -9.05 -2.75 -1.96
C GLN A 18 -8.82 -1.55 -2.87
N VAL A 19 -7.72 -0.83 -2.70
CA VAL A 19 -7.43 0.38 -3.49
C VAL A 19 -7.09 0.03 -4.94
N GLU A 20 -6.36 -1.06 -5.19
CA GLU A 20 -6.05 -1.54 -6.54
C GLU A 20 -7.31 -1.99 -7.28
N SER A 21 -8.26 -2.63 -6.60
CA SER A 21 -9.55 -3.04 -7.18
C SER A 21 -10.39 -1.89 -7.74
N LEU A 22 -10.13 -0.65 -7.31
CA LEU A 22 -10.76 0.58 -7.83
C LEU A 22 -10.09 1.10 -9.11
N GLY A 23 -9.17 0.34 -9.72
CA GLY A 23 -8.44 0.72 -10.93
C GLY A 23 -7.44 1.85 -10.71
N LYS A 24 -7.01 2.07 -9.47
CA LYS A 24 -6.02 3.11 -9.12
C LYS A 24 -4.62 2.47 -9.09
N LYS A 25 -3.63 3.17 -9.64
CA LYS A 25 -2.21 2.79 -9.49
C LYS A 25 -1.78 3.00 -8.03
N VAL A 26 -1.39 1.91 -7.36
CA VAL A 26 -0.92 1.89 -5.96
C VAL A 26 0.55 1.47 -5.91
N GLN A 27 1.32 2.09 -5.01
CA GLN A 27 2.68 1.67 -4.67
C GLN A 27 2.80 1.53 -3.15
N VAL A 28 3.48 0.46 -2.70
CA VAL A 28 3.72 0.19 -1.28
C VAL A 28 5.21 0.35 -1.00
N PHE A 29 5.56 1.17 0.00
CA PHE A 29 6.93 1.36 0.47
C PHE A 29 7.00 1.10 1.96
N LYS A 30 8.08 0.46 2.43
CA LYS A 30 8.29 0.31 3.87
C LYS A 30 8.73 1.64 4.47
N HIS A 31 8.23 1.95 5.66
CA HIS A 31 8.49 3.21 6.35
C HIS A 31 9.98 3.54 6.53
N ASP A 32 10.82 2.51 6.68
CA ASP A 32 12.23 2.61 7.05
C ASP A 32 13.21 2.21 5.93
N LYS A 33 12.73 2.00 4.71
CA LYS A 33 13.56 1.57 3.56
C LYS A 33 13.99 2.72 2.64
N ILE A 34 14.30 3.89 3.21
CA ILE A 34 14.88 5.04 2.48
C ILE A 34 16.37 5.13 2.76
#